data_AF-A0A3N5UN74-F1
#
_entry.id   AF-A0A3N5UN74-F1
#
_cell.length_a   1.000
_cell.length_b   1.000
_cell.length_c   1.000
_cell.angle_alpha   90.00
_cell.angle_beta   90.00
_cell.angle_gamma   90.00
#
_symmetry.space_group_name_H-M   'P 1'
#
loop_
_entity.id
_entity.type
_entity.pdbx_description
1 polymer ?
#
loop_
_entity_poly.entity_id
_entity_poly.type
_entity_poly.pdbx_seq_one_letter_code
_entity_poly.pdbx_strand_id
1 'polypeptide(L)'
;MTKSKYILILGDLLAIALITIIGFATHGETDLSFLPRMAALFFPLSISWFLLAPVLGLFQRESTSNPKQLWRPVWAGLFAAPLATVLRGFLLDAPIIPIFAAILAGTFALGMVVWRALYFFLDRRA
;
A
#
# COMPACT_ATOMS: atom_id res chain seq x y z
N MET A 1 -11.91 -9.33 16.51
CA MET A 1 -10.86 -8.40 16.05
C MET A 1 -10.91 -7.15 16.92
N THR A 2 -9.79 -6.57 17.35
CA THR A 2 -9.79 -5.37 18.22
C THR A 2 -10.09 -4.09 17.43
N LYS A 3 -10.63 -3.04 18.08
CA LYS A 3 -10.90 -1.73 17.47
C LYS A 3 -9.67 -1.15 16.75
N SER A 4 -8.51 -1.26 17.41
CA SER A 4 -7.18 -0.86 16.89
C SER A 4 -6.86 -1.54 15.55
N LYS A 5 -7.12 -2.85 15.40
CA LYS A 5 -6.89 -3.58 14.14
C LYS A 5 -7.82 -3.15 13.00
N TYR A 6 -9.07 -2.75 13.27
CA TYR A 6 -9.95 -2.21 12.23
C TYR A 6 -9.45 -0.85 11.71
N ILE A 7 -9.01 0.03 12.62
CA ILE A 7 -8.42 1.34 12.25
C ILE A 7 -7.18 1.12 11.39
N LEU A 8 -6.34 0.15 11.74
CA LEU A 8 -5.14 -0.18 10.98
C LEU A 8 -5.46 -0.65 9.55
N ILE A 9 -6.41 -1.58 9.40
CA ILE A 9 -6.82 -2.12 8.08
C ILE A 9 -7.47 -1.04 7.22
N LEU A 10 -8.38 -0.25 7.80
CA LEU A 10 -9.03 0.83 7.07
C LEU A 10 -8.00 1.89 6.64
N GLY A 11 -7.08 2.23 7.54
CA GLY A 11 -6.03 3.18 7.24
C GLY A 11 -5.02 2.66 6.22
N ASP A 12 -4.78 1.35 6.15
CA ASP A 12 -4.00 0.75 5.04
C ASP A 12 -4.67 1.00 3.70
N LEU A 13 -5.97 0.70 3.59
CA LEU A 13 -6.74 0.96 2.38
C LEU A 13 -6.71 2.43 1.97
N LEU A 14 -6.86 3.34 2.94
CA LEU A 14 -6.81 4.78 2.70
C LEU A 14 -5.41 5.24 2.28
N ALA A 15 -4.35 4.71 2.91
CA ALA A 15 -2.97 4.99 2.51
C ALA A 15 -2.69 4.50 1.09
N ILE A 16 -3.12 3.28 0.74
CA ILE A 16 -3.01 2.75 -0.63
C ILE A 16 -3.77 3.65 -1.63
N ALA A 17 -4.99 4.05 -1.31
CA ALA A 17 -5.77 4.97 -2.15
C ALA A 17 -5.07 6.32 -2.33
N LEU A 18 -4.54 6.90 -1.25
CA LEU A 18 -3.84 8.18 -1.31
C LEU A 18 -2.55 8.10 -2.13
N ILE A 19 -1.72 7.07 -1.91
CA ILE A 19 -0.47 6.84 -2.65
C ILE A 19 -0.77 6.69 -4.14
N THR A 20 -1.80 5.93 -4.50
CA THR A 20 -2.19 5.74 -5.90
C THR A 20 -2.71 7.03 -6.53
N ILE A 21 -3.55 7.81 -5.84
CA ILE A 21 -4.00 9.13 -6.31
C ILE A 21 -2.81 10.08 -6.53
N ILE A 22 -1.89 10.16 -5.56
CA ILE A 22 -0.68 10.99 -5.69
C ILE A 22 0.14 10.56 -6.90
N GLY A 23 0.32 9.25 -7.12
CA GLY A 23 1.02 8.73 -8.29
C GLY A 23 0.40 9.23 -9.61
N PHE A 24 -0.91 9.15 -9.76
CA PHE A 24 -1.59 9.68 -10.95
C PHE A 24 -1.46 11.20 -11.07
N ALA A 25 -1.57 11.95 -9.97
CA ALA A 25 -1.37 13.39 -9.96
C ALA A 25 0.05 13.78 -10.43
N THR A 26 1.08 13.01 -10.11
CA THR A 26 2.45 13.26 -10.61
C THR A 26 2.60 13.06 -12.12
N HIS A 27 1.67 12.35 -12.76
CA HIS A 27 1.58 12.22 -14.22
C HIS A 27 0.68 13.29 -14.88
N GLY A 28 0.20 14.28 -14.11
CA GLY A 28 -0.68 15.33 -14.61
C GLY A 28 -2.14 14.91 -14.80
N GLU A 29 -2.52 13.74 -14.28
CA GLU A 29 -3.86 13.16 -14.43
C GLU A 29 -4.80 13.77 -13.38
N THR A 30 -5.45 14.88 -13.72
CA THR A 30 -6.29 15.66 -12.79
C THR A 30 -7.79 15.55 -13.07
N ASP A 31 -8.20 14.96 -14.20
CA ASP A 31 -9.59 14.75 -14.58
C ASP A 31 -10.11 13.36 -14.16
N LEU A 32 -11.42 13.22 -13.91
CA LEU A 32 -12.07 11.99 -13.46
C LEU A 32 -11.89 10.80 -14.42
N SER A 33 -11.50 11.02 -15.67
CA SER A 33 -11.13 9.97 -16.61
C SER A 33 -9.94 9.09 -16.16
N PHE A 34 -9.16 9.50 -15.16
CA PHE A 34 -8.09 8.66 -14.59
C PHE A 34 -8.63 7.52 -13.70
N LEU A 35 -9.88 7.63 -13.19
CA LEU A 35 -10.42 6.73 -12.17
C LEU A 35 -10.37 5.23 -12.55
N PRO A 36 -10.71 4.80 -13.79
CA PRO A 36 -10.60 3.39 -14.15
C PRO A 36 -9.16 2.87 -14.11
N ARG A 37 -8.19 3.69 -14.56
CA ARG A 37 -6.76 3.33 -14.53
C ARG A 37 -6.23 3.29 -13.09
N MET A 38 -6.68 4.20 -12.24
CA MET A 38 -6.36 4.19 -10.81
C MET A 38 -6.95 2.96 -10.13
N ALA A 39 -8.21 2.61 -10.40
CA ALA A 39 -8.84 1.40 -9.88
C ALA A 39 -8.06 0.14 -10.28
N ALA A 40 -7.62 0.06 -11.55
CA ALA A 40 -6.80 -1.02 -12.09
C ALA A 40 -5.39 -1.13 -11.45
N LEU A 41 -4.96 -0.16 -10.65
CA LEU A 41 -3.75 -0.25 -9.81
C LEU A 41 -4.11 -0.47 -8.34
N PHE A 42 -5.08 0.29 -7.83
CA PHE A 42 -5.53 0.28 -6.44
C PHE A 42 -5.99 -1.11 -5.98
N PHE A 43 -6.83 -1.78 -6.76
CA PHE A 43 -7.35 -3.09 -6.38
C PHE A 43 -6.25 -4.17 -6.39
N PRO A 44 -5.44 -4.33 -7.46
CA PRO A 44 -4.30 -5.25 -7.43
C PRO A 44 -3.31 -4.98 -6.30
N LEU A 45 -3.01 -3.71 -6.00
CA LEU A 45 -2.08 -3.34 -4.93
C LEU A 45 -2.66 -3.65 -3.56
N SER A 46 -3.94 -3.38 -3.35
CA SER A 46 -4.65 -3.72 -2.11
C SER A 46 -4.70 -5.23 -1.90
N ILE A 47 -5.07 -5.99 -2.93
CA ILE A 47 -5.06 -7.46 -2.87
C ILE A 47 -3.67 -7.97 -2.52
N SER A 48 -2.64 -7.51 -3.23
CA SER A 48 -1.25 -7.92 -2.99
C SER A 48 -0.78 -7.58 -1.57
N TRP A 49 -1.12 -6.38 -1.08
CA TRP A 49 -0.80 -5.94 0.28
C TRP A 49 -1.48 -6.82 1.33
N PHE A 50 -2.78 -7.05 1.22
CA PHE A 50 -3.52 -7.83 2.21
C PHE A 50 -3.26 -9.34 2.14
N LEU A 51 -2.71 -9.84 1.04
CA LEU A 51 -2.15 -11.20 0.98
C LEU A 51 -0.83 -11.31 1.76
N LEU A 52 0.06 -10.32 1.64
CA LEU A 52 1.41 -10.39 2.21
C LEU A 52 1.50 -9.85 3.64
N ALA A 53 0.73 -8.82 3.98
CA ALA A 53 0.77 -8.14 5.27
C ALA A 53 0.51 -9.08 6.48
N PRO A 54 -0.45 -10.03 6.44
CA PRO A 54 -0.63 -11.00 7.52
C PRO A 54 0.57 -11.94 7.68
N VAL A 55 1.11 -12.44 6.56
CA VAL A 55 2.26 -13.37 6.53
C VAL A 55 3.49 -12.72 7.13
N LEU A 56 3.70 -11.43 6.86
CA LEU A 56 4.80 -10.64 7.40
C LEU A 56 4.51 -10.08 8.80
N GLY A 57 3.38 -10.44 9.41
CA GLY A 57 3.02 -10.06 10.79
C GLY A 57 2.68 -8.58 10.97
N LEU A 58 2.29 -7.86 9.91
CA LEU A 58 2.05 -6.40 9.98
C LEU A 58 0.80 -6.02 10.77
N PHE A 59 -0.03 -6.99 11.15
CA PHE A 59 -1.20 -6.80 12.01
C PHE A 59 -1.01 -7.36 13.43
N GLN A 60 0.20 -7.81 13.76
CA GLN A 60 0.56 -8.28 15.09
C GLN A 60 0.91 -7.10 16.00
N ARG A 61 0.50 -7.16 17.26
CA ARG A 61 0.69 -6.04 18.22
C ARG A 61 2.16 -5.71 18.40
N GLU A 62 3.00 -6.73 18.44
CA GLU A 62 4.46 -6.65 18.56
C GLU A 62 5.08 -5.81 17.45
N SER A 63 4.48 -5.84 16.24
CA SER A 63 4.90 -5.01 15.11
C SER A 63 4.34 -3.59 15.20
N THR A 64 3.08 -3.43 15.60
CA THR A 64 2.38 -2.14 15.52
C THR A 64 2.67 -1.23 16.71
N SER A 65 3.09 -1.78 17.86
CA SER A 65 3.39 -1.02 19.08
C SER A 65 4.89 -0.76 19.28
N ASN A 66 5.76 -1.21 18.37
CA ASN A 66 7.21 -1.05 18.48
C ASN A 66 7.76 -0.19 17.34
N PRO A 67 8.26 1.03 17.61
CA PRO A 67 8.76 1.92 16.55
C PRO A 67 9.99 1.34 15.83
N LYS A 68 10.74 0.43 16.46
CA LYS A 68 11.86 -0.27 15.81
C LYS A 68 11.41 -1.23 14.71
N GLN A 69 10.11 -1.49 14.59
CA GLN A 69 9.51 -2.39 13.59
C GLN A 69 8.86 -1.63 12.42
N LEU A 70 8.98 -0.30 12.37
CA LEU A 70 8.39 0.53 11.30
C LEU A 70 8.96 0.23 9.91
N TRP A 71 10.07 -0.49 9.80
CA TRP A 71 10.65 -0.93 8.52
C TRP A 71 9.96 -2.17 7.93
N ARG A 72 9.24 -2.99 8.71
CA ARG A 72 8.60 -4.22 8.21
C ARG A 72 7.66 -4.00 7.01
N PRO A 73 6.85 -2.91 6.95
CA PRO A 73 6.09 -2.52 5.77
C PRO A 73 6.89 -2.46 4.47
N VAL A 74 8.21 -2.17 4.54
CA VAL A 74 9.07 -2.10 3.35
C VAL A 74 9.10 -3.44 2.63
N TRP A 75 9.28 -4.56 3.35
CA TRP A 75 9.29 -5.88 2.72
C TRP A 75 7.95 -6.22 2.08
N ALA A 76 6.85 -5.93 2.77
CA ALA A 76 5.52 -6.12 2.19
C ALA A 76 5.35 -5.28 0.92
N GLY A 77 5.80 -4.01 0.92
CA GLY A 77 5.75 -3.14 -0.26
C GLY A 77 6.61 -3.63 -1.42
N LEU A 78 7.83 -4.08 -1.14
CA LEU A 78 8.76 -4.62 -2.14
C LEU A 78 8.24 -5.86 -2.87
N PHE A 79 7.42 -6.69 -2.20
CA PHE A 79 6.78 -7.84 -2.83
C PHE A 79 5.37 -7.54 -3.37
N ALA A 80 4.60 -6.69 -2.69
CA ALA A 80 3.25 -6.35 -3.09
C ALA A 80 3.21 -5.55 -4.40
N ALA A 81 4.14 -4.63 -4.63
CA ALA A 81 4.14 -3.81 -5.83
C ALA A 81 4.45 -4.61 -7.13
N PRO A 82 5.47 -5.49 -7.18
CA PRO A 82 5.64 -6.40 -8.32
C PRO A 82 4.44 -7.30 -8.55
N LEU A 83 3.88 -7.90 -7.48
CA LEU A 83 2.69 -8.74 -7.58
C LEU A 83 1.49 -7.95 -8.14
N ALA A 84 1.27 -6.73 -7.65
CA ALA A 84 0.23 -5.84 -8.14
C ALA A 84 0.43 -5.48 -9.62
N THR A 85 1.67 -5.28 -10.04
CA THR A 85 2.00 -4.98 -11.45
C THR A 85 1.72 -6.18 -12.36
N VAL A 86 2.02 -7.40 -11.91
CA VAL A 86 1.67 -8.65 -12.60
C VAL A 86 0.14 -8.78 -12.73
N LEU A 87 -0.58 -8.65 -11.62
CA LEU A 87 -2.04 -8.72 -11.59
C LEU A 87 -2.69 -7.66 -12.50
N ARG A 88 -2.16 -6.43 -12.48
CA ARG A 88 -2.59 -5.35 -13.36
C ARG A 88 -2.32 -5.66 -14.83
N GLY A 89 -1.16 -6.24 -15.15
CA GLY A 89 -0.81 -6.67 -16.50
C GLY A 89 -1.82 -7.66 -17.07
N PHE A 90 -2.20 -8.67 -16.27
CA PHE A 90 -3.27 -9.61 -16.64
C PHE A 90 -4.63 -8.94 -16.77
N LEU A 91 -4.99 -8.03 -15.86
CA LEU A 91 -6.28 -7.33 -15.90
C LEU A 91 -6.45 -6.45 -17.15
N LEU A 92 -5.37 -5.83 -17.61
CA LEU A 92 -5.40 -4.86 -18.71
C LEU A 92 -4.90 -5.41 -20.05
N ASP A 93 -4.53 -6.69 -20.11
CA ASP A 93 -3.81 -7.30 -21.23
C ASP A 93 -2.62 -6.43 -21.69
N ALA A 94 -1.79 -6.03 -20.72
CA ALA A 94 -0.75 -5.02 -20.91
C ALA A 94 0.63 -5.53 -20.46
N PRO A 95 1.72 -5.05 -21.08
CA PRO A 95 3.08 -5.39 -20.66
C PRO A 95 3.38 -5.03 -19.20
N ILE A 96 4.09 -5.91 -18.50
CA ILE A 96 4.62 -5.66 -17.17
C ILE A 96 5.89 -4.81 -17.32
N ILE A 97 5.81 -3.53 -16.92
CA ILE A 97 6.93 -2.58 -17.05
C ILE A 97 7.79 -2.63 -15.77
N PRO A 98 9.07 -3.07 -15.83
CA PRO A 98 9.89 -3.23 -14.62
C PRO A 98 10.18 -1.93 -13.87
N ILE A 99 10.42 -0.83 -14.60
CA ILE A 99 10.67 0.47 -13.96
C ILE A 99 9.44 0.99 -13.21
N PHE A 100 8.24 0.73 -13.73
CA PHE A 100 6.99 1.04 -13.03
C PHE A 100 6.87 0.24 -11.74
N ALA A 101 7.14 -1.07 -11.78
CA ALA A 101 7.12 -1.91 -10.58
C ALA A 101 8.13 -1.45 -9.52
N ALA A 102 9.33 -1.02 -9.92
CA ALA A 102 10.37 -0.52 -9.01
C ALA A 102 9.98 0.81 -8.35
N ILE A 103 9.48 1.77 -9.13
CA ILE A 103 9.01 3.07 -8.62
C ILE A 103 7.80 2.87 -7.70
N LEU A 104 6.85 2.01 -8.11
CA LEU A 104 5.70 1.65 -7.30
C LEU A 104 6.14 1.04 -5.98
N ALA A 105 7.08 0.09 -5.99
CA ALA A 105 7.59 -0.55 -4.78
C ALA A 105 8.21 0.46 -3.81
N GLY A 106 9.07 1.36 -4.31
CA GLY A 106 9.73 2.37 -3.48
C GLY A 106 8.75 3.38 -2.87
N THR A 107 7.90 3.98 -3.71
CA THR A 107 6.91 4.98 -3.26
C THR A 107 5.85 4.39 -2.36
N PHE A 108 5.38 3.17 -2.67
CA PHE A 108 4.41 2.45 -1.85
C PHE A 108 5.01 2.05 -0.49
N ALA A 109 6.20 1.46 -0.47
CA ALA A 109 6.89 1.12 0.78
C ALA A 109 7.06 2.36 1.67
N LEU A 110 7.53 3.48 1.11
CA LEU A 110 7.68 4.73 1.83
C LEU A 110 6.33 5.22 2.39
N GLY A 111 5.29 5.26 1.57
CA GLY A 111 3.96 5.69 1.99
C GLY A 111 3.40 4.81 3.12
N MET A 112 3.62 3.50 3.07
CA MET A 112 3.18 2.58 4.13
C MET A 112 3.99 2.74 5.42
N VAL A 113 5.29 3.04 5.34
CA VAL A 113 6.11 3.40 6.52
C VAL A 113 5.59 4.68 7.16
N VAL A 114 5.30 5.72 6.37
CA VAL A 114 4.72 6.98 6.85
C VAL A 114 3.38 6.72 7.53
N TRP A 115 2.48 5.96 6.89
CA TRP A 115 1.20 5.58 7.50
C TRP A 115 1.38 4.83 8.82
N ARG A 116 2.32 3.89 8.89
CA ARG A 116 2.60 3.12 10.11
C ARG A 116 3.15 3.99 11.24
N ALA A 117 3.97 4.97 10.92
CA ALA A 117 4.43 5.97 11.88
C ALA A 117 3.25 6.81 12.41
N LEU A 118 2.37 7.30 11.52
CA LEU A 118 1.17 8.04 11.91
C LEU A 118 0.26 7.21 12.81
N TYR A 119 -0.04 5.97 12.41
CA TYR A 119 -0.84 5.03 13.18
C TYR A 119 -0.28 4.80 14.59
N PHE A 120 1.03 4.61 14.70
CA PHE A 120 1.71 4.43 15.99
C PHE A 120 1.50 5.63 16.93
N PHE A 121 1.53 6.85 16.41
CA PHE A 121 1.23 8.04 17.20
C PHE A 121 -0.25 8.17 17.58
N LEU A 122 -1.17 7.71 16.72
CA LEU A 122 -2.61 7.71 17.00
C LEU A 122 -2.98 6.67 18.08
N ASP A 123 -2.42 5.46 17.99
CA ASP A 123 -2.70 4.36 18.94
C ASP A 123 -2.20 4.69 20.36
N ARG A 124 -1.13 5.49 20.49
CA ARG A 124 -0.63 5.97 21.79
C ARG A 124 -1.50 7.04 22.48
N ARG A 125 -2.37 7.70 21.72
CA ARG A 125 -3.24 8.78 22.23
C ARG A 125 -4.64 8.28 22.58
N ALA A 126 -4.97 7.05 22.22
CA ALA A 126 -6.27 6.40 22.45
C ALA A 126 -6.26 5.58 23.74
#